data_AF-A0A0K2RB97-F1
#
_entry.id   AF-A0A0K2RB97-F1
#
_cell.length_a   1.000
_cell.length_b   1.000
_cell.length_c   1.000
_cell.angle_alpha   90.00
_cell.angle_beta   90.00
_cell.angle_gamma   90.00
#
_symmetry.space_group_name_H-M   'P 1'
#
loop_
_entity.id
_entity.type
_entity.pdbx_description
1 polymer ?
#
loop_
_entity_poly.entity_id
_entity_poly.type
_entity_poly.pdbx_seq_one_letter_code
_entity_poly.pdbx_strand_id
1 'polypeptide(L)'
;MADQEQVRSTIARRFLTEDLDLEVRLDEFATSFGVAAPTVQIAVPDGASSWLGDQIAQLTRQANAQLAKLHADGEAELQTEFVNIMSLHAEQVMRDVAIDREGSVYKELTTGAKVEYREALTGKDETARQAQAEIAKAFEAAIAQIGQQAASQAEVQYRERNKAKIQREQLEAVAAIDAKIENDYAHTQQEILGLRRKDADRRMAIGTTRIFTVLAERQQENLAAERALLVELTSEIQRIIDENRKSDISRADALAEEQSRFDRVAALEQEHAKIVERLRTEHTDRLRRTEDEFEKTRQSTIEQMRVRDEEWQHNLNLEKEKTASQTSRVTDLLAQMDHMGESFKKQYDDRVNDLQADRQAYINDLERSNQMQGRQNKLLTTLMIAIGLVMLGAGFIAGAILL
;
A
#
# COMPACT_ATOMS: atom_id res chain seq x y z
N MET A 1 -6.22 -28.31 33.32
CA MET A 1 -6.11 -26.85 33.44
C MET A 1 -6.84 -26.38 34.69
N ALA A 2 -8.12 -25.98 34.62
CA ALA A 2 -8.87 -25.40 35.76
C ALA A 2 -8.68 -26.09 37.14
N ASP A 3 -8.63 -27.42 37.19
CA ASP A 3 -8.43 -28.21 38.41
C ASP A 3 -7.09 -27.89 39.12
N GLN A 4 -6.00 -27.68 38.38
CA GLN A 4 -4.70 -27.29 38.96
C GLN A 4 -4.68 -25.84 39.45
N GLU A 5 -5.47 -24.94 38.86
CA GLU A 5 -5.61 -23.56 39.34
C GLU A 5 -6.49 -23.48 40.58
N GLN A 6 -7.55 -24.29 40.68
CA GLN A 6 -8.31 -24.44 41.92
C GLN A 6 -7.47 -25.07 43.04
N VAL A 7 -6.62 -26.06 42.73
CA VAL A 7 -5.65 -26.60 43.71
C VAL A 7 -4.63 -25.53 44.14
N ARG A 8 -4.00 -24.80 43.21
CA ARG A 8 -3.01 -23.74 43.55
C ARG A 8 -3.61 -22.58 44.33
N SER A 9 -4.78 -22.08 43.94
CA SER A 9 -5.49 -21.01 44.66
C SER A 9 -6.02 -21.48 46.03
N THR A 10 -6.31 -22.77 46.19
CA THR A 10 -6.57 -23.35 47.52
C THR A 10 -5.30 -23.41 48.36
N ILE A 11 -4.16 -23.84 47.80
CA ILE A 11 -2.86 -23.91 48.51
C ILE A 11 -2.44 -22.54 49.05
N ALA A 12 -2.47 -21.50 48.22
CA ALA A 12 -2.13 -20.13 48.63
C ALA A 12 -3.01 -19.58 49.77
N ARG A 13 -4.21 -20.16 49.97
CA ARG A 13 -5.17 -19.79 51.02
C ARG A 13 -5.22 -20.77 52.19
N ARG A 14 -4.36 -21.80 52.21
CA ARG A 14 -4.54 -22.98 53.07
C ARG A 14 -3.23 -23.68 53.48
N PHE A 15 -2.15 -22.93 53.69
CA PHE A 15 -1.02 -23.43 54.48
C PHE A 15 -1.40 -23.47 55.97
N LEU A 16 -2.02 -24.59 56.40
CA LEU A 16 -2.44 -24.79 57.78
C LEU A 16 -1.23 -24.86 58.74
N THR A 17 -0.97 -23.77 59.44
CA THR A 17 -0.69 -23.81 60.88
C THR A 17 -1.18 -22.50 61.49
N GLU A 18 -2.29 -22.55 62.24
CA GLU A 18 -2.95 -21.36 62.84
C GLU A 18 -2.03 -20.59 63.82
N ASP A 19 -0.94 -21.20 64.29
CA ASP A 19 0.09 -20.54 65.10
C ASP A 19 0.86 -19.42 64.36
N LEU A 20 1.03 -19.54 63.04
CA LEU A 20 2.10 -18.86 62.29
C LEU A 20 1.65 -17.77 61.32
N ASP A 21 0.39 -17.75 60.88
CA ASP A 21 -0.23 -16.67 60.09
C ASP A 21 0.54 -16.24 58.80
N LEU A 22 1.20 -17.20 58.12
CA LEU A 22 2.04 -16.92 56.94
C LEU A 22 1.22 -16.75 55.64
N GLU A 23 0.63 -15.56 55.46
CA GLU A 23 -0.05 -15.20 54.21
C GLU A 23 0.92 -14.95 53.05
N VAL A 24 0.67 -15.55 51.88
CA VAL A 24 1.32 -15.18 50.61
C VAL A 24 0.47 -14.13 49.90
N ARG A 25 0.85 -12.85 50.01
CA ARG A 25 0.10 -11.72 49.46
C ARG A 25 0.45 -11.44 48.01
N LEU A 26 -0.53 -11.57 47.12
CA LEU A 26 -0.39 -11.27 45.69
C LEU A 26 -0.39 -9.77 45.37
N ASP A 27 -0.92 -8.93 46.26
CA ASP A 27 -1.03 -7.48 46.05
C ASP A 27 0.33 -6.79 45.96
N GLU A 28 1.31 -7.27 46.76
CA GLU A 28 2.69 -6.77 46.75
C GLU A 28 3.39 -7.14 45.44
N PHE A 29 3.22 -8.38 44.96
CA PHE A 29 3.69 -8.81 43.65
C PHE A 29 3.06 -7.98 42.52
N ALA A 30 1.74 -7.81 42.50
CA ALA A 30 1.05 -7.02 41.48
C ALA A 30 1.52 -5.55 41.45
N THR A 31 1.79 -4.97 42.64
CA THR A 31 2.32 -3.60 42.79
C THR A 31 3.77 -3.47 42.35
N SER A 32 4.63 -4.44 42.69
CA SER A 32 6.07 -4.39 42.38
C SER A 32 6.38 -4.69 40.91
N PHE A 33 5.65 -5.62 40.29
CA PHE A 33 5.89 -6.05 38.91
C PHE A 33 5.01 -5.31 37.90
N GLY A 34 3.96 -4.62 38.34
CA GLY A 34 3.11 -3.78 37.49
C GLY A 34 2.25 -4.59 36.51
N VAL A 35 1.62 -5.66 37.00
CA VAL A 35 0.91 -6.71 36.22
C VAL A 35 -0.46 -6.26 35.67
N ALA A 36 -0.47 -5.03 35.15
CA ALA A 36 -1.57 -4.31 34.52
C ALA A 36 -1.06 -3.11 33.68
N ALA A 37 0.25 -3.05 33.41
CA ALA A 37 0.84 -1.98 32.60
C ALA A 37 0.44 -2.16 31.13
N PRO A 38 0.11 -1.08 30.41
CA PRO A 38 -0.23 -1.20 28.99
C PRO A 38 1.02 -1.55 28.17
N THR A 39 0.97 -2.68 27.46
CA THR A 39 2.03 -3.11 26.53
C THR A 39 2.33 -2.00 25.51
N VAL A 40 3.61 -1.81 25.17
CA VAL A 40 4.03 -0.83 24.16
C VAL A 40 3.46 -1.22 22.79
N GLN A 41 2.73 -0.30 22.17
CA GLN A 41 2.12 -0.51 20.85
C GLN A 41 2.92 0.21 19.75
N ILE A 42 3.13 -0.48 18.63
CA ILE A 42 3.61 0.12 17.39
C ILE A 42 2.48 1.00 16.83
N ALA A 43 2.78 2.27 16.56
CA ALA A 43 1.84 3.18 15.91
C ALA A 43 1.67 2.85 14.43
N VAL A 44 0.51 3.17 13.84
CA VAL A 44 0.33 3.08 12.38
C VAL A 44 1.05 4.29 11.74
N PRO A 45 2.00 4.09 10.81
CA PRO A 45 2.69 5.19 10.14
C PRO A 45 1.77 6.01 9.22
N ASP A 46 1.78 7.33 9.38
CA ASP A 46 1.05 8.27 8.52
C ASP A 46 1.69 8.41 7.13
N GLY A 47 0.87 8.61 6.10
CA GLY A 47 1.31 9.02 4.75
C GLY A 47 1.30 7.95 3.66
N ALA A 48 0.72 6.78 3.90
CA ALA A 48 0.56 5.72 2.87
C ALA A 48 -0.58 6.03 1.87
N SER A 49 -0.49 5.47 0.66
CA SER A 49 -1.61 5.44 -0.30
C SER A 49 -2.78 4.60 0.26
N SER A 50 -4.04 4.89 -0.11
CA SER A 50 -5.22 4.32 0.58
C SER A 50 -5.22 2.79 0.73
N TRP A 51 -4.70 2.07 -0.26
CA TRP A 51 -4.58 0.60 -0.23
C TRP A 51 -3.40 0.10 0.60
N LEU A 52 -2.27 0.81 0.54
CA LEU A 52 -1.07 0.52 1.34
C LEU A 52 -1.32 0.81 2.83
N GLY A 53 -2.06 1.87 3.14
CA GLY A 53 -2.47 2.25 4.50
C GLY A 53 -3.33 1.17 5.17
N ASP A 54 -4.30 0.59 4.46
CA ASP A 54 -5.13 -0.51 4.99
C ASP A 54 -4.29 -1.77 5.31
N GLN A 55 -3.32 -2.12 4.45
CA GLN A 55 -2.40 -3.24 4.68
C GLN A 55 -1.46 -2.98 5.85
N ILE A 56 -0.84 -1.79 5.92
CA ILE A 56 0.01 -1.42 7.05
C ILE A 56 -0.80 -1.42 8.34
N ALA A 57 -2.01 -0.85 8.35
CA ALA A 57 -2.88 -0.89 9.52
C ALA A 57 -3.28 -2.33 9.92
N GLN A 58 -3.40 -3.28 8.98
CA GLN A 58 -3.58 -4.70 9.30
C GLN A 58 -2.31 -5.33 9.89
N LEU A 59 -1.13 -5.07 9.30
CA LEU A 59 0.16 -5.57 9.79
C LEU A 59 0.48 -5.03 11.18
N THR A 60 0.33 -3.73 11.43
CA THR A 60 0.50 -3.09 12.76
C THR A 60 -0.47 -3.68 13.79
N ARG A 61 -1.73 -3.96 13.43
CA ARG A 61 -2.68 -4.66 14.32
C ARG A 61 -2.21 -6.08 14.65
N GLN A 62 -1.71 -6.84 13.68
CA GLN A 62 -1.17 -8.18 13.89
C GLN A 62 0.14 -8.17 14.71
N ALA A 63 1.00 -7.16 14.53
CA ALA A 63 2.21 -6.95 15.29
C ALA A 63 1.89 -6.60 16.76
N ASN A 64 0.97 -5.67 17.00
CA ASN A 64 0.52 -5.31 18.35
C ASN A 64 -0.19 -6.47 19.06
N ALA A 65 -0.92 -7.32 18.33
CA ALA A 65 -1.51 -8.54 18.90
C ALA A 65 -0.45 -9.58 19.32
N GLN A 66 0.67 -9.68 18.59
CA GLN A 66 1.80 -10.54 18.99
C GLN A 66 2.54 -9.99 20.21
N LEU A 67 2.81 -8.68 20.26
CA LEU A 67 3.41 -8.02 21.42
C LEU A 67 2.54 -8.17 22.68
N ALA A 68 1.24 -7.89 22.57
CA ALA A 68 0.30 -8.05 23.68
C ALA A 68 0.18 -9.50 24.16
N LYS A 69 0.29 -10.49 23.25
CA LYS A 69 0.32 -11.90 23.63
C LYS A 69 1.61 -12.26 24.36
N LEU A 70 2.78 -11.87 23.85
CA LEU A 70 4.07 -12.14 24.50
C LEU A 70 4.12 -11.54 25.91
N HIS A 71 3.61 -10.32 26.07
CA HIS A 71 3.49 -9.64 27.35
C HIS A 71 2.62 -10.43 28.34
N ALA A 72 1.38 -10.77 27.94
CA ALA A 72 0.45 -11.53 28.80
C ALA A 72 0.94 -12.96 29.11
N ASP A 73 1.58 -13.65 28.15
CA ASP A 73 2.22 -14.95 28.38
C ASP A 73 3.34 -14.81 29.46
N GLY A 74 4.16 -13.76 29.37
CA GLY A 74 5.26 -13.48 30.31
C GLY A 74 4.80 -13.02 31.69
N GLU A 75 3.72 -12.24 31.80
CA GLU A 75 3.06 -11.89 33.06
C GLU A 75 2.51 -13.15 33.76
N ALA A 76 1.85 -14.04 33.01
CA ALA A 76 1.32 -15.29 33.53
C ALA A 76 2.42 -16.28 33.97
N GLU A 77 3.57 -16.28 33.28
CA GLU A 77 4.75 -17.04 33.70
C GLU A 77 5.30 -16.50 35.04
N LEU A 78 5.55 -15.19 35.15
CA LEU A 78 6.05 -14.55 36.37
C LEU A 78 5.11 -14.77 37.57
N GLN A 79 3.79 -14.66 37.38
CA GLN A 79 2.81 -14.93 38.43
C GLN A 79 2.82 -16.40 38.85
N THR A 80 2.93 -17.32 37.89
CA THR A 80 3.02 -18.77 38.16
C THR A 80 4.29 -19.10 38.93
N GLU A 81 5.43 -18.51 38.54
CA GLU A 81 6.72 -18.69 39.20
C GLU A 81 6.70 -18.13 40.63
N PHE A 82 6.21 -16.90 40.83
CA PHE A 82 6.01 -16.30 42.16
C PHE A 82 5.23 -17.23 43.10
N VAL A 83 4.06 -17.71 42.67
CA VAL A 83 3.21 -18.60 43.50
C VAL A 83 3.92 -19.91 43.82
N ASN A 84 4.63 -20.52 42.87
CA ASN A 84 5.37 -21.77 43.11
C ASN A 84 6.54 -21.58 44.09
N ILE A 85 7.38 -20.55 43.89
CA ILE A 85 8.57 -20.33 44.74
C ILE A 85 8.16 -19.83 46.14
N MET A 86 7.18 -18.94 46.25
CA MET A 86 6.64 -18.51 47.55
C MET A 86 6.03 -19.67 48.34
N SER A 87 5.32 -20.58 47.67
CA SER A 87 4.78 -21.79 48.30
C SER A 87 5.89 -22.68 48.86
N LEU A 88 6.93 -22.96 48.06
CA LEU A 88 8.08 -23.76 48.47
C LEU A 88 8.86 -23.11 49.63
N HIS A 89 9.01 -21.77 49.59
CA HIS A 89 9.66 -20.99 50.65
C HIS A 89 8.84 -21.01 51.94
N ALA A 90 7.52 -20.79 51.88
CA ALA A 90 6.64 -20.87 53.05
C ALA A 90 6.69 -22.25 53.71
N GLU A 91 6.67 -23.33 52.94
CA GLU A 91 6.89 -24.68 53.47
C GLU A 91 8.29 -24.84 54.10
N GLN A 92 9.34 -24.29 53.49
CA GLN A 92 10.69 -24.36 54.06
C GLN A 92 10.81 -23.58 55.37
N VAL A 93 10.21 -22.39 55.47
CA VAL A 93 10.12 -21.63 56.72
C VAL A 93 9.39 -22.43 57.79
N MET A 94 8.21 -22.99 57.48
CA MET A 94 7.47 -23.85 58.42
C MET A 94 8.28 -25.05 58.88
N ARG A 95 9.01 -25.72 57.96
CA ARG A 95 9.93 -26.83 58.29
C ARG A 95 11.09 -26.39 59.17
N ASP A 96 11.61 -25.18 59.03
CA ASP A 96 12.72 -24.67 59.82
C ASP A 96 12.30 -24.14 61.22
N VAL A 97 11.08 -23.62 61.37
CA VAL A 97 10.51 -23.18 62.67
C VAL A 97 9.64 -24.25 63.35
N ALA A 98 9.77 -25.51 62.93
CA ALA A 98 9.00 -26.65 63.41
C ALA A 98 9.35 -27.03 64.86
N ILE A 99 8.37 -27.45 65.67
CA ILE A 99 8.54 -27.81 67.10
C ILE A 99 8.75 -29.31 67.35
N ASP A 100 8.66 -30.12 66.30
CA ASP A 100 8.68 -31.58 66.28
C ASP A 100 9.86 -32.16 65.46
N ARG A 101 10.32 -31.42 64.44
CA ARG A 101 11.50 -31.73 63.61
C ARG A 101 12.79 -31.81 64.44
N GLU A 102 13.51 -32.91 64.29
CA GLU A 102 14.83 -33.11 64.90
C GLU A 102 15.88 -32.15 64.34
N GLY A 103 16.75 -31.60 65.22
CA GLY A 103 17.68 -30.52 64.88
C GLY A 103 17.04 -29.12 64.77
N SER A 104 15.76 -28.96 65.12
CA SER A 104 15.14 -27.64 65.26
C SER A 104 15.38 -27.05 66.65
N VAL A 105 15.88 -25.81 66.69
CA VAL A 105 16.02 -25.00 67.92
C VAL A 105 14.69 -24.89 68.68
N TYR A 106 13.56 -24.80 67.96
CA TYR A 106 12.24 -24.71 68.60
C TYR A 106 11.77 -26.03 69.22
N LYS A 107 12.21 -27.18 68.70
CA LYS A 107 12.02 -28.47 69.36
C LYS A 107 12.86 -28.56 70.62
N GLU A 108 14.12 -28.13 70.57
CA GLU A 108 15.04 -28.12 71.71
C GLU A 108 14.50 -27.24 72.84
N LEU A 109 14.14 -25.98 72.55
CA LEU A 109 13.52 -25.05 73.51
C LEU A 109 12.21 -25.62 74.11
N THR A 110 11.31 -26.13 73.26
CA THR A 110 10.05 -26.73 73.72
C THR A 110 10.26 -28.00 74.56
N THR A 111 11.37 -28.72 74.33
CA THR A 111 11.73 -29.91 75.11
C THR A 111 12.39 -29.52 76.44
N GLY A 112 13.27 -28.51 76.44
CA GLY A 112 13.88 -27.93 77.63
C GLY A 112 12.83 -27.43 78.63
N ALA A 113 11.92 -26.57 78.17
CA ALA A 113 10.80 -26.08 79.00
C ALA A 113 9.92 -27.23 79.57
N LYS A 114 9.77 -28.34 78.83
CA LYS A 114 9.06 -29.55 79.32
C LYS A 114 9.87 -30.37 80.31
N VAL A 115 11.19 -30.27 80.32
CA VAL A 115 12.07 -30.88 81.34
C VAL A 115 12.06 -30.00 82.60
N GLU A 116 12.31 -28.70 82.47
CA GLU A 116 12.27 -27.72 83.57
C GLU A 116 10.93 -27.76 84.32
N TYR A 117 9.80 -27.82 83.61
CA TYR A 117 8.47 -27.97 84.22
C TYR A 117 8.31 -29.29 85.00
N ARG A 118 8.87 -30.40 84.51
CA ARG A 118 8.86 -31.69 85.25
C ARG A 118 9.74 -31.64 86.47
N GLU A 119 10.92 -31.04 86.36
CA GLU A 119 11.85 -30.87 87.48
C GLU A 119 11.23 -30.00 88.57
N ALA A 120 10.59 -28.88 88.19
CA ALA A 120 9.82 -28.03 89.09
C ALA A 120 8.66 -28.80 89.78
N LEU A 121 7.88 -29.60 89.02
CA LEU A 121 6.85 -30.47 89.60
C LEU A 121 7.41 -31.51 90.59
N THR A 122 8.60 -32.09 90.33
CA THR A 122 9.24 -33.02 91.28
C THR A 122 9.85 -32.34 92.50
N GLY A 123 10.33 -31.09 92.36
CA GLY A 123 10.84 -30.29 93.47
C GLY A 123 9.75 -29.66 94.32
N LYS A 124 8.53 -29.48 93.77
CA LYS A 124 7.38 -28.83 94.39
C LYS A 124 7.16 -29.23 95.85
N ASP A 125 7.15 -30.52 96.17
CA ASP A 125 6.84 -31.00 97.53
C ASP A 125 7.87 -30.58 98.57
N GLU A 126 9.12 -30.34 98.17
CA GLU A 126 10.18 -29.81 99.03
C GLU A 126 10.08 -28.29 99.15
N THR A 127 9.84 -27.58 98.05
CA THR A 127 9.54 -26.13 98.09
C THR A 127 8.31 -25.81 98.95
N ALA A 128 7.28 -26.64 98.87
CA ALA A 128 6.07 -26.57 99.69
C ALA A 128 6.39 -26.79 101.18
N ARG A 129 7.18 -27.81 101.53
CA ARG A 129 7.66 -28.05 102.90
C ARG A 129 8.44 -26.85 103.45
N GLN A 130 9.32 -26.26 102.64
CA GLN A 130 10.11 -25.09 103.01
C GLN A 130 9.21 -23.87 103.27
N ALA A 131 8.29 -23.54 102.35
CA ALA A 131 7.33 -22.45 102.54
C ALA A 131 6.42 -22.66 103.78
N GLN A 132 5.94 -23.88 104.02
CA GLN A 132 5.14 -24.20 105.20
C GLN A 132 5.94 -24.07 106.50
N ALA A 133 7.23 -24.41 106.49
CA ALA A 133 8.15 -24.25 107.62
C ALA A 133 8.49 -22.77 107.88
N GLU A 134 8.63 -21.94 106.84
CA GLU A 134 8.81 -20.49 106.98
C GLU A 134 7.57 -19.81 107.56
N ILE A 135 6.37 -20.18 107.10
CA ILE A 135 5.09 -19.71 107.68
C ILE A 135 4.99 -20.10 109.16
N ALA A 136 5.32 -21.36 109.51
CA ALA A 136 5.32 -21.81 110.90
C ALA A 136 6.35 -21.06 111.77
N LYS A 137 7.55 -20.81 111.24
CA LYS A 137 8.63 -20.04 111.91
C LYS A 137 8.25 -18.57 112.12
N ALA A 138 7.62 -17.94 111.13
CA ALA A 138 7.11 -16.58 111.23
C ALA A 138 5.97 -16.48 112.27
N PHE A 139 5.09 -17.48 112.31
CA PHE A 139 4.03 -17.56 113.32
C PHE A 139 4.56 -17.75 114.74
N GLU A 140 5.53 -18.63 114.95
CA GLU A 140 6.18 -18.82 116.26
C GLU A 140 6.97 -17.58 116.71
N ALA A 141 7.60 -16.85 115.77
CA ALA A 141 8.19 -15.54 116.07
C ALA A 141 7.13 -14.49 116.49
N ALA A 142 5.95 -14.48 115.85
CA ALA A 142 4.84 -13.61 116.22
C ALA A 142 4.24 -13.97 117.59
N ILE A 143 4.15 -15.27 117.94
CA ILE A 143 3.79 -15.70 119.30
C ILE A 143 4.80 -15.15 120.31
N ALA A 144 6.10 -15.36 120.08
CA ALA A 144 7.15 -14.94 121.01
C ALA A 144 7.16 -13.41 121.22
N GLN A 145 6.85 -12.63 120.17
CA GLN A 145 6.72 -11.18 120.28
C GLN A 145 5.51 -10.74 121.13
N ILE A 146 4.42 -11.51 121.12
CA ILE A 146 3.22 -11.25 121.94
C ILE A 146 3.44 -11.73 123.38
N GLY A 147 4.04 -12.91 123.58
CA GLY A 147 4.31 -13.51 124.90
C GLY A 147 5.22 -12.66 125.80
N GLN A 148 6.06 -11.80 125.22
CA GLN A 148 6.86 -10.81 125.95
C GLN A 148 6.04 -9.78 126.74
N GLN A 149 4.73 -9.62 126.47
CA GLN A 149 3.81 -8.79 127.26
C GLN A 149 3.02 -9.56 128.33
N ALA A 150 3.54 -10.73 128.72
CA ALA A 150 3.12 -11.61 129.81
C ALA A 150 1.92 -12.55 129.57
N ALA A 151 1.87 -13.59 130.41
CA ALA A 151 0.96 -14.73 130.44
C ALA A 151 1.05 -15.71 129.25
N SER A 152 1.49 -16.94 129.54
CA SER A 152 1.37 -18.11 128.65
C SER A 152 -0.07 -18.41 128.22
N GLN A 153 -1.07 -17.94 128.97
CA GLN A 153 -2.48 -17.99 128.56
C GLN A 153 -2.76 -17.14 127.30
N ALA A 154 -2.04 -16.04 127.09
CA ALA A 154 -2.16 -15.23 125.87
C ALA A 154 -1.59 -15.99 124.66
N GLU A 155 -0.44 -16.64 124.79
CA GLU A 155 0.15 -17.49 123.75
C GLU A 155 -0.78 -18.65 123.34
N VAL A 156 -1.37 -19.33 124.32
CA VAL A 156 -2.32 -20.44 124.08
C VAL A 156 -3.59 -19.94 123.38
N GLN A 157 -4.17 -18.82 123.83
CA GLN A 157 -5.34 -18.21 123.17
C GLN A 157 -5.01 -17.73 121.75
N TYR A 158 -3.81 -17.17 121.53
CA TYR A 158 -3.37 -16.74 120.20
C TYR A 158 -3.12 -17.93 119.26
N ARG A 159 -2.55 -19.03 119.77
CA ARG A 159 -2.40 -20.30 119.02
C ARG A 159 -3.75 -20.86 118.58
N GLU A 160 -4.69 -21.11 119.49
CA GLU A 160 -5.98 -21.71 119.11
C GLU A 160 -6.83 -20.78 118.22
N ARG A 161 -6.76 -19.45 118.39
CA ARG A 161 -7.45 -18.49 117.49
C ARG A 161 -6.87 -18.45 116.08
N ASN A 162 -5.55 -18.58 115.92
CA ASN A 162 -4.90 -18.47 114.61
C ASN A 162 -4.63 -19.82 113.92
N LYS A 163 -4.80 -20.95 114.60
CA LYS A 163 -4.63 -22.31 114.07
C LYS A 163 -5.26 -22.53 112.68
N ALA A 164 -6.54 -22.15 112.54
CA ALA A 164 -7.27 -22.25 111.28
C ALA A 164 -6.81 -21.25 110.20
N LYS A 165 -6.23 -20.10 110.62
CA LYS A 165 -5.63 -19.10 109.71
C LYS A 165 -4.30 -19.63 109.14
N ILE A 166 -3.42 -20.16 109.99
CA ILE A 166 -2.12 -20.73 109.58
C ILE A 166 -2.32 -21.93 108.67
N GLN A 167 -3.25 -22.83 109.01
CA GLN A 167 -3.59 -23.99 108.16
C GLN A 167 -4.10 -23.56 106.79
N ARG A 168 -4.85 -22.45 106.71
CA ARG A 168 -5.25 -21.85 105.44
C ARG A 168 -4.05 -21.25 104.69
N GLU A 169 -3.23 -20.43 105.34
CA GLU A 169 -2.04 -19.81 104.76
C GLU A 169 -1.04 -20.87 104.22
N GLN A 170 -0.90 -22.00 104.91
CA GLN A 170 -0.08 -23.14 104.48
C GLN A 170 -0.68 -23.93 103.29
N LEU A 171 -2.00 -23.92 103.10
CA LEU A 171 -2.66 -24.52 101.93
C LEU A 171 -2.65 -23.56 100.74
N GLU A 172 -2.91 -22.27 100.98
CA GLU A 172 -2.82 -21.20 99.99
C GLU A 172 -1.40 -21.06 99.44
N ALA A 173 -0.37 -21.23 100.27
CA ALA A 173 1.03 -21.25 99.83
C ALA A 173 1.34 -22.43 98.88
N VAL A 174 0.78 -23.62 99.11
CA VAL A 174 0.96 -24.77 98.19
C VAL A 174 0.26 -24.51 96.86
N ALA A 175 -0.99 -24.04 96.91
CA ALA A 175 -1.75 -23.68 95.70
C ALA A 175 -1.10 -22.54 94.91
N ALA A 176 -0.44 -21.59 95.59
CA ALA A 176 0.34 -20.53 94.95
C ALA A 176 1.63 -21.06 94.29
N ILE A 177 2.27 -22.09 94.85
CA ILE A 177 3.42 -22.76 94.21
C ILE A 177 2.96 -23.54 92.97
N ASP A 178 1.85 -24.27 93.03
CA ASP A 178 1.24 -24.92 91.85
C ASP A 178 0.95 -23.91 90.74
N ALA A 179 0.17 -22.87 91.06
CA ALA A 179 -0.17 -21.81 90.11
C ALA A 179 1.07 -21.09 89.56
N LYS A 180 2.14 -20.93 90.35
CA LYS A 180 3.40 -20.37 89.87
C LYS A 180 4.07 -21.28 88.84
N ILE A 181 4.20 -22.58 89.12
CA ILE A 181 4.85 -23.55 88.21
C ILE A 181 4.08 -23.66 86.89
N GLU A 182 2.75 -23.65 86.94
CA GLU A 182 1.90 -23.63 85.73
C GLU A 182 2.03 -22.31 84.95
N ASN A 183 1.99 -21.16 85.62
CA ASN A 183 2.14 -19.84 84.97
C ASN A 183 3.54 -19.63 84.37
N ASP A 184 4.60 -20.01 85.08
CA ASP A 184 5.99 -19.90 84.59
C ASP A 184 6.17 -20.72 83.29
N TYR A 185 5.65 -21.97 83.26
CA TYR A 185 5.71 -22.81 82.07
C TYR A 185 4.82 -22.28 80.93
N ALA A 186 3.63 -21.78 81.22
CA ALA A 186 2.76 -21.15 80.24
C ALA A 186 3.39 -19.87 79.63
N HIS A 187 4.09 -19.07 80.44
CA HIS A 187 4.87 -17.92 79.99
C HIS A 187 5.99 -18.33 79.03
N THR A 188 6.83 -19.29 79.45
CA THR A 188 7.93 -19.82 78.61
C THR A 188 7.40 -20.41 77.28
N GLN A 189 6.25 -21.09 77.28
CA GLN A 189 5.61 -21.52 76.03
C GLN A 189 5.20 -20.35 75.13
N GLN A 190 4.60 -19.29 75.69
CA GLN A 190 4.21 -18.10 74.93
C GLN A 190 5.43 -17.35 74.38
N GLU A 191 6.53 -17.28 75.12
CA GLU A 191 7.79 -16.70 74.63
C GLU A 191 8.39 -17.51 73.48
N ILE A 192 8.45 -18.85 73.60
CA ILE A 192 8.92 -19.74 72.52
C ILE A 192 8.05 -19.57 71.26
N LEU A 193 6.73 -19.53 71.39
CA LEU A 193 5.80 -19.32 70.27
C LEU A 193 5.88 -17.89 69.70
N GLY A 194 6.20 -16.89 70.51
CA GLY A 194 6.45 -15.51 70.08
C GLY A 194 7.77 -15.34 69.32
N LEU A 195 8.83 -16.04 69.75
CA LEU A 195 10.11 -16.11 69.04
C LEU A 195 9.99 -16.90 67.73
N ARG A 196 9.22 -18.00 67.74
CA ARG A 196 8.94 -18.83 66.55
C ARG A 196 8.25 -18.04 65.45
N ARG A 197 7.22 -17.25 65.79
CA ARG A 197 6.56 -16.32 64.85
C ARG A 197 7.54 -15.29 64.30
N LYS A 198 8.22 -14.53 65.17
CA LYS A 198 9.16 -13.47 64.75
C LYS A 198 10.29 -13.96 63.83
N ASP A 199 10.79 -15.19 64.01
CA ASP A 199 11.77 -15.77 63.09
C ASP A 199 11.12 -16.24 61.78
N ALA A 200 9.90 -16.81 61.82
CA ALA A 200 9.14 -17.13 60.62
C ALA A 200 8.85 -15.89 59.77
N ASP A 201 8.34 -14.82 60.37
CA ASP A 201 8.07 -13.52 59.74
C ASP A 201 9.33 -12.98 59.07
N ARG A 202 10.46 -13.01 59.80
CA ARG A 202 11.76 -12.53 59.32
C ARG A 202 12.29 -13.38 58.16
N ARG A 203 12.14 -14.70 58.21
CA ARG A 203 12.53 -15.61 57.12
C ARG A 203 11.63 -15.45 55.90
N MET A 204 10.33 -15.22 56.09
CA MET A 204 9.41 -14.88 55.00
C MET A 204 9.84 -13.58 54.32
N ALA A 205 10.02 -12.48 55.05
CA ALA A 205 10.46 -11.20 54.48
C ALA A 205 11.80 -11.29 53.72
N ILE A 206 12.80 -11.98 54.28
CA ILE A 206 14.10 -12.22 53.61
C ILE A 206 13.92 -13.08 52.35
N GLY A 207 13.06 -14.09 52.39
CA GLY A 207 12.73 -14.93 51.23
C GLY A 207 12.02 -14.14 50.13
N THR A 208 10.92 -13.44 50.45
CA THR A 208 10.17 -12.58 49.53
C THR A 208 11.10 -11.59 48.82
N THR A 209 12.01 -10.93 49.56
CA THR A 209 13.00 -10.00 48.98
C THR A 209 13.91 -10.67 47.94
N ARG A 210 14.37 -11.90 48.21
CA ARG A 210 15.20 -12.70 47.28
C ARG A 210 14.39 -13.19 46.09
N ILE A 211 13.15 -13.61 46.30
CA ILE A 211 12.23 -14.09 45.26
C ILE A 211 11.89 -12.95 44.31
N PHE A 212 11.62 -11.74 44.81
CA PHE A 212 11.48 -10.54 43.99
C PHE A 212 12.77 -10.17 43.23
N THR A 213 13.96 -10.48 43.75
CA THR A 213 15.21 -10.26 43.01
C THR A 213 15.28 -11.17 41.78
N VAL A 214 15.02 -12.48 41.95
CA VAL A 214 15.02 -13.46 40.85
C VAL A 214 13.92 -13.16 39.82
N LEU A 215 12.71 -12.80 40.30
CA LEU A 215 11.60 -12.42 39.41
C LEU A 215 11.88 -11.09 38.68
N ALA A 216 12.66 -10.17 39.24
CA ALA A 216 13.06 -8.94 38.55
C ALA A 216 14.09 -9.23 37.44
N GLU A 217 15.01 -10.17 37.66
CA GLU A 217 15.89 -10.69 36.60
C GLU A 217 15.06 -11.32 35.48
N ARG A 218 14.08 -12.19 35.81
CA ARG A 218 13.16 -12.82 34.85
C ARG A 218 12.27 -11.81 34.11
N GLN A 219 11.78 -10.77 34.80
CA GLN A 219 11.03 -9.69 34.16
C GLN A 219 11.92 -8.88 33.20
N GLN A 220 13.19 -8.66 33.54
CA GLN A 220 14.14 -7.99 32.65
C GLN A 220 14.41 -8.83 31.38
N GLU A 221 14.44 -10.17 31.48
CA GLU A 221 14.50 -11.06 30.31
C GLU A 221 13.24 -10.94 29.44
N ASN A 222 12.04 -10.98 30.02
CA ASN A 222 10.78 -10.83 29.29
C ASN A 222 10.69 -9.46 28.58
N LEU A 223 11.05 -8.38 29.28
CA LEU A 223 11.12 -7.02 28.68
C LEU A 223 12.21 -6.91 27.60
N ALA A 224 13.29 -7.71 27.66
CA ALA A 224 14.28 -7.77 26.59
C ALA A 224 13.74 -8.51 25.35
N ALA A 225 12.98 -9.59 25.55
CA ALA A 225 12.29 -10.31 24.48
C ALA A 225 11.22 -9.45 23.79
N GLU A 226 10.39 -8.73 24.56
CA GLU A 226 9.43 -7.75 24.03
C GLU A 226 10.12 -6.67 23.19
N ARG A 227 11.23 -6.11 23.66
CA ARG A 227 12.00 -5.10 22.92
C ARG A 227 12.62 -5.66 21.64
N ALA A 228 13.12 -6.89 21.67
CA ALA A 228 13.65 -7.56 20.48
C ALA A 228 12.56 -7.75 19.42
N LEU A 229 11.41 -8.30 19.83
CA LEU A 229 10.24 -8.51 18.95
C LEU A 229 9.68 -7.18 18.42
N LEU A 230 9.64 -6.12 19.23
CA LEU A 230 9.22 -4.79 18.81
C LEU A 230 10.14 -4.22 17.73
N VAL A 231 11.47 -4.34 17.90
CA VAL A 231 12.46 -3.90 16.90
C VAL A 231 12.34 -4.71 15.62
N GLU A 232 12.19 -6.03 15.70
CA GLU A 232 11.98 -6.93 14.56
C GLU A 232 10.73 -6.53 13.77
N LEU A 233 9.56 -6.51 14.41
CA LEU A 233 8.28 -6.14 13.81
C LEU A 233 8.29 -4.73 13.21
N THR A 234 8.91 -3.75 13.90
CA THR A 234 9.04 -2.38 13.38
C THR A 234 9.94 -2.34 12.13
N SER A 235 11.04 -3.10 12.13
CA SER A 235 11.94 -3.18 10.97
C SER A 235 11.29 -3.88 9.76
N GLU A 236 10.46 -4.89 9.98
CA GLU A 236 9.72 -5.56 8.90
C GLU A 236 8.59 -4.69 8.34
N ILE A 237 7.83 -4.00 9.18
CA ILE A 237 6.83 -3.01 8.73
C ILE A 237 7.51 -1.91 7.91
N GLN A 238 8.66 -1.39 8.37
CA GLN A 238 9.42 -0.37 7.63
C GLN A 238 9.95 -0.91 6.29
N ARG A 239 10.47 -2.14 6.24
CA ARG A 239 10.91 -2.79 4.98
C ARG A 239 9.76 -2.91 3.99
N ILE A 240 8.58 -3.34 4.44
CA ILE A 240 7.37 -3.46 3.62
C ILE A 240 6.91 -2.09 3.10
N ILE A 241 7.02 -1.03 3.91
CA ILE A 241 6.74 0.35 3.50
C ILE A 241 7.69 0.79 2.39
N ASP A 242 9.00 0.61 2.55
CA ASP A 242 10.00 1.08 1.57
C ASP A 242 9.96 0.26 0.27
N GLU A 243 9.71 -1.05 0.33
CA GLU A 243 9.49 -1.90 -0.84
C GLU A 243 8.24 -1.48 -1.63
N ASN A 244 7.09 -1.28 -0.95
CA ASN A 244 5.86 -0.87 -1.62
C ASN A 244 5.92 0.58 -2.12
N ARG A 245 6.56 1.50 -1.38
CA ARG A 245 6.76 2.89 -1.82
C ARG A 245 7.60 2.95 -3.09
N LYS A 246 8.63 2.12 -3.21
CA LYS A 246 9.41 1.96 -4.44
C LYS A 246 8.57 1.41 -5.60
N SER A 247 7.68 0.47 -5.31
CA SER A 247 6.71 -0.07 -6.28
C SER A 247 5.74 1.00 -6.79
N ASP A 248 5.08 1.73 -5.87
CA ASP A 248 4.16 2.83 -6.19
C ASP A 248 4.84 3.94 -7.01
N ILE A 249 6.09 4.31 -6.70
CA ILE A 249 6.89 5.25 -7.51
C ILE A 249 7.10 4.69 -8.92
N SER A 250 7.60 3.46 -9.06
CA SER A 250 7.86 2.87 -10.38
C SER A 250 6.59 2.71 -11.24
N ARG A 251 5.44 2.50 -10.60
CA ARG A 251 4.13 2.45 -11.24
C ARG A 251 3.64 3.84 -11.67
N ALA A 252 3.89 4.86 -10.85
CA ALA A 252 3.59 6.25 -11.19
C ALA A 252 4.46 6.74 -12.36
N ASP A 253 5.76 6.41 -12.37
CA ASP A 253 6.68 6.71 -13.48
C ASP A 253 6.23 6.02 -14.78
N ALA A 254 5.84 4.74 -14.72
CA ALA A 254 5.33 4.02 -15.88
C ALA A 254 4.03 4.63 -16.45
N LEU A 255 3.08 5.01 -15.57
CA LEU A 255 1.85 5.70 -15.97
C LEU A 255 2.13 7.11 -16.52
N ALA A 256 3.13 7.81 -15.99
CA ALA A 256 3.55 9.11 -16.52
C ALA A 256 4.23 8.98 -17.89
N GLU A 257 5.02 7.92 -18.12
CA GLU A 257 5.57 7.64 -19.45
C GLU A 257 4.49 7.24 -20.45
N GLU A 258 3.51 6.42 -20.04
CA GLU A 258 2.34 6.05 -20.84
C GLU A 258 1.50 7.28 -21.22
N GLN A 259 1.17 8.14 -20.25
CA GLN A 259 0.49 9.42 -20.53
C GLN A 259 1.33 10.30 -21.47
N SER A 260 2.64 10.41 -21.24
CA SER A 260 3.54 11.17 -22.13
C SER A 260 3.61 10.60 -23.55
N ARG A 261 3.41 9.29 -23.73
CA ARG A 261 3.28 8.66 -25.05
C ARG A 261 1.92 8.98 -25.69
N PHE A 262 0.83 8.91 -24.93
CA PHE A 262 -0.50 9.32 -25.41
C PHE A 262 -0.55 10.81 -25.81
N ASP A 263 0.00 11.71 -25.00
CA ASP A 263 0.06 13.14 -25.28
C ASP A 263 0.86 13.43 -26.56
N ARG A 264 1.97 12.71 -26.79
CA ARG A 264 2.76 12.80 -28.02
C ARG A 264 2.00 12.27 -29.24
N VAL A 265 1.27 11.17 -29.12
CA VAL A 265 0.42 10.64 -30.20
C VAL A 265 -0.69 11.64 -30.53
N ALA A 266 -1.39 12.18 -29.53
CA ALA A 266 -2.43 13.19 -29.73
C ALA A 266 -1.88 14.49 -30.37
N ALA A 267 -0.65 14.90 -30.01
CA ALA A 267 0.02 16.03 -30.65
C ALA A 267 0.34 15.75 -32.13
N LEU A 268 0.87 14.55 -32.44
CA LEU A 268 1.13 14.12 -33.82
C LEU A 268 -0.15 13.99 -34.64
N GLU A 269 -1.24 13.48 -34.07
CA GLU A 269 -2.56 13.43 -34.72
C GLU A 269 -3.08 14.84 -35.04
N GLN A 270 -2.91 15.81 -34.12
CA GLN A 270 -3.24 17.21 -34.40
C GLN A 270 -2.35 17.83 -35.48
N GLU A 271 -1.06 17.49 -35.55
CA GLU A 271 -0.18 17.95 -36.63
C GLU A 271 -0.55 17.32 -37.98
N HIS A 272 -0.82 16.02 -38.02
CA HIS A 272 -1.33 15.34 -39.20
C HIS A 272 -2.68 15.92 -39.66
N ALA A 273 -3.60 16.24 -38.74
CA ALA A 273 -4.86 16.92 -39.07
C ALA A 273 -4.61 18.31 -39.70
N LYS A 274 -3.71 19.11 -39.12
CA LYS A 274 -3.31 20.42 -39.67
C LYS A 274 -2.65 20.30 -41.05
N ILE A 275 -1.86 19.25 -41.29
CA ILE A 275 -1.22 18.96 -42.59
C ILE A 275 -2.28 18.55 -43.62
N VAL A 276 -3.20 17.65 -43.26
CA VAL A 276 -4.31 17.22 -44.14
C VAL A 276 -5.20 18.41 -44.51
N GLU A 277 -5.51 19.30 -43.57
CA GLU A 277 -6.34 20.48 -43.85
C GLU A 277 -5.59 21.54 -44.69
N ARG A 278 -4.27 21.69 -44.52
CA ARG A 278 -3.42 22.48 -45.43
C ARG A 278 -3.40 21.88 -46.84
N LEU A 279 -3.29 20.56 -46.97
CA LEU A 279 -3.31 19.89 -48.27
C LEU A 279 -4.69 20.03 -48.94
N ARG A 280 -5.80 19.86 -48.21
CA ARG A 280 -7.16 20.12 -48.72
C ARG A 280 -7.30 21.54 -49.24
N THR A 281 -6.91 22.53 -48.44
CA THR A 281 -7.02 23.94 -48.83
C THR A 281 -6.13 24.28 -50.02
N GLU A 282 -4.89 23.77 -50.10
CA GLU A 282 -4.05 23.92 -51.31
C GLU A 282 -4.67 23.23 -52.54
N HIS A 283 -5.25 22.04 -52.39
CA HIS A 283 -5.92 21.33 -53.48
C HIS A 283 -7.17 22.09 -53.98
N THR A 284 -7.99 22.66 -53.09
CA THR A 284 -9.14 23.49 -53.50
C THR A 284 -8.69 24.79 -54.16
N ASP A 285 -7.63 25.43 -53.66
CA ASP A 285 -7.05 26.63 -54.27
C ASP A 285 -6.49 26.33 -55.67
N ARG A 286 -5.79 25.20 -55.82
CA ARG A 286 -5.25 24.77 -57.11
C ARG A 286 -6.36 24.43 -58.10
N LEU A 287 -7.38 23.70 -57.67
CA LEU A 287 -8.55 23.37 -58.48
C LEU A 287 -9.24 24.65 -58.99
N ARG A 288 -9.51 25.60 -58.08
CA ARG A 288 -10.16 26.87 -58.45
C ARG A 288 -9.31 27.70 -59.41
N ARG A 289 -7.98 27.73 -59.25
CA ARG A 289 -7.07 28.39 -60.21
C ARG A 289 -7.11 27.73 -61.58
N THR A 290 -7.09 26.40 -61.65
CA THR A 290 -7.20 25.68 -62.94
C THR A 290 -8.57 25.86 -63.60
N GLU A 291 -9.63 26.04 -62.82
CA GLU A 291 -10.99 26.33 -63.33
C GLU A 291 -11.13 27.79 -63.78
N ASP A 292 -10.59 28.74 -63.00
CA ASP A 292 -10.43 30.16 -63.37
C ASP A 292 -9.59 30.32 -64.67
N GLU A 293 -8.58 29.46 -64.90
CA GLU A 293 -7.75 29.43 -66.12
C GLU A 293 -8.47 28.75 -67.30
N PHE A 294 -9.18 27.65 -67.05
CA PHE A 294 -9.97 26.96 -68.07
C PHE A 294 -11.08 27.84 -68.62
N GLU A 295 -11.83 28.53 -67.75
CA GLU A 295 -12.92 29.42 -68.18
C GLU A 295 -12.40 30.66 -68.92
N LYS A 296 -11.26 31.24 -68.53
CA LYS A 296 -10.58 32.29 -69.33
C LYS A 296 -10.17 31.78 -70.71
N THR A 297 -9.64 30.55 -70.79
CA THR A 297 -9.25 29.93 -72.06
C THR A 297 -10.47 29.66 -72.94
N ARG A 298 -11.58 29.18 -72.35
CA ARG A 298 -12.88 29.00 -73.00
C ARG A 298 -13.46 30.32 -73.52
N GLN A 299 -13.47 31.38 -72.72
CA GLN A 299 -13.93 32.71 -73.12
C GLN A 299 -13.06 33.30 -74.24
N SER A 300 -11.73 33.19 -74.14
CA SER A 300 -10.80 33.58 -75.21
C SER A 300 -11.06 32.82 -76.51
N THR A 301 -11.33 31.52 -76.43
CA THR A 301 -11.67 30.68 -77.59
C THR A 301 -13.01 31.08 -78.21
N ILE A 302 -14.02 31.38 -77.39
CA ILE A 302 -15.33 31.86 -77.86
C ILE A 302 -15.18 33.20 -78.59
N GLU A 303 -14.42 34.15 -78.06
CA GLU A 303 -14.21 35.44 -78.72
C GLU A 303 -13.38 35.30 -80.01
N GLN A 304 -12.39 34.40 -80.06
CA GLN A 304 -11.67 34.07 -81.29
C GLN A 304 -12.60 33.45 -82.36
N MET A 305 -13.56 32.62 -81.97
CA MET A 305 -14.61 32.12 -82.89
C MET A 305 -15.53 33.25 -83.32
N ARG A 306 -15.95 34.15 -82.41
CA ARG A 306 -16.81 35.30 -82.72
C ARG A 306 -16.16 36.24 -83.74
N VAL A 307 -14.88 36.57 -83.56
CA VAL A 307 -14.09 37.35 -84.52
C VAL A 307 -13.94 36.61 -85.84
N ARG A 308 -13.76 35.27 -85.83
CA ARG A 308 -13.72 34.46 -87.06
C ARG A 308 -15.06 34.46 -87.83
N ASP A 309 -16.18 34.40 -87.14
CA ASP A 309 -17.50 34.51 -87.76
C ASP A 309 -17.74 35.92 -88.33
N GLU A 310 -17.26 36.97 -87.65
CA GLU A 310 -17.26 38.35 -88.17
C GLU A 310 -16.37 38.50 -89.42
N GLU A 311 -15.15 37.94 -89.42
CA GLU A 311 -14.28 37.85 -90.60
C GLU A 311 -14.98 37.11 -91.76
N TRP A 312 -15.65 36.00 -91.48
CA TRP A 312 -16.35 35.21 -92.50
C TRP A 312 -17.56 35.94 -93.07
N GLN A 313 -18.37 36.61 -92.24
CA GLN A 313 -19.48 37.45 -92.72
C GLN A 313 -19.00 38.67 -93.52
N HIS A 314 -17.91 39.30 -93.11
CA HIS A 314 -17.31 40.41 -93.86
C HIS A 314 -16.85 39.96 -95.26
N ASN A 315 -16.06 38.87 -95.34
CA ASN A 315 -15.62 38.30 -96.62
C ASN A 315 -16.80 37.86 -97.51
N LEU A 316 -17.83 37.24 -96.93
CA LEU A 316 -19.04 36.83 -97.65
C LEU A 316 -19.80 38.02 -98.25
N ASN A 317 -19.85 39.16 -97.55
CA ASN A 317 -20.46 40.37 -98.08
C ASN A 317 -19.58 41.03 -99.15
N LEU A 318 -18.27 41.02 -98.99
CA LEU A 318 -17.30 41.55 -99.97
C LEU A 318 -17.35 40.76 -101.29
N GLU A 319 -17.54 39.44 -101.26
CA GLU A 319 -17.77 38.65 -102.48
C GLU A 319 -19.15 38.90 -103.12
N LYS A 320 -20.20 39.19 -102.34
CA LYS A 320 -21.50 39.65 -102.90
C LYS A 320 -21.34 40.98 -103.63
N GLU A 321 -20.63 41.95 -103.04
CA GLU A 321 -20.36 43.25 -103.68
C GLU A 321 -19.53 43.11 -104.95
N LYS A 322 -18.48 42.28 -104.93
CA LYS A 322 -17.71 41.94 -106.15
C LYS A 322 -18.63 41.37 -107.23
N THR A 323 -19.47 40.38 -106.89
CA THR A 323 -20.41 39.74 -107.82
C THR A 323 -21.36 40.76 -108.43
N ALA A 324 -21.98 41.63 -107.60
CA ALA A 324 -22.85 42.70 -108.08
C ALA A 324 -22.13 43.70 -109.00
N SER A 325 -20.89 44.09 -108.65
CA SER A 325 -20.08 44.99 -109.49
C SER A 325 -19.69 44.38 -110.84
N GLN A 326 -19.46 43.07 -110.89
CA GLN A 326 -19.20 42.34 -112.14
C GLN A 326 -20.46 42.24 -112.99
N THR A 327 -21.63 41.95 -112.40
CA THR A 327 -22.92 41.96 -113.10
C THR A 327 -23.20 43.34 -113.73
N SER A 328 -23.00 44.42 -112.97
CA SER A 328 -23.14 45.80 -113.46
C SER A 328 -22.22 46.10 -114.67
N ARG A 329 -20.94 45.71 -114.59
CA ARG A 329 -19.98 45.90 -115.70
C ARG A 329 -20.33 45.12 -116.97
N VAL A 330 -20.93 43.93 -116.84
CA VAL A 330 -21.40 43.15 -117.99
C VAL A 330 -22.57 43.85 -118.69
N THR A 331 -23.51 44.44 -117.94
CA THR A 331 -24.61 45.23 -118.54
C THR A 331 -24.11 46.50 -119.25
N ASP A 332 -23.14 47.23 -118.69
CA ASP A 332 -22.57 48.42 -119.35
C ASP A 332 -21.82 48.08 -120.65
N LEU A 333 -21.07 46.97 -120.67
CA LEU A 333 -20.36 46.53 -121.87
C LEU A 333 -21.31 46.08 -122.99
N LEU A 334 -22.43 45.44 -122.65
CA LEU A 334 -23.47 45.09 -123.63
C LEU A 334 -24.11 46.35 -124.24
N ALA A 335 -24.43 47.36 -123.43
CA ALA A 335 -24.98 48.63 -123.91
C ALA A 335 -24.01 49.38 -124.86
N GLN A 336 -22.70 49.30 -124.61
CA GLN A 336 -21.69 49.93 -125.48
C GLN A 336 -21.51 49.20 -126.82
N MET A 337 -21.73 47.89 -126.89
CA MET A 337 -21.67 47.16 -128.16
C MET A 337 -22.86 47.48 -129.08
N ASP A 338 -24.06 47.59 -128.52
CA ASP A 338 -25.29 47.84 -129.29
C ASP A 338 -25.22 49.20 -130.04
N HIS A 339 -24.71 50.24 -129.38
CA HIS A 339 -24.56 51.57 -129.97
C HIS A 339 -23.48 51.66 -131.07
N MET A 340 -22.46 50.79 -131.03
CA MET A 340 -21.51 50.65 -132.15
C MET A 340 -22.12 49.92 -133.36
N GLY A 341 -23.12 49.04 -133.14
CA GLY A 341 -23.80 48.32 -134.21
C GLY A 341 -24.60 49.23 -135.15
N GLU A 342 -25.36 50.18 -134.60
CA GLU A 342 -26.18 51.10 -135.42
C GLU A 342 -25.34 52.06 -136.27
N SER A 343 -24.21 52.54 -135.76
CA SER A 343 -23.39 53.55 -136.43
C SER A 343 -22.63 52.98 -137.65
N PHE A 344 -22.14 51.75 -137.58
CA PHE A 344 -21.54 51.06 -138.72
C PHE A 344 -22.53 50.73 -139.83
N LYS A 345 -23.77 50.35 -139.47
CA LYS A 345 -24.78 49.89 -140.44
C LYS A 345 -25.17 50.98 -141.44
N LYS A 346 -25.38 52.21 -140.98
CA LYS A 346 -25.70 53.37 -141.83
C LYS A 346 -24.62 53.68 -142.87
N GLN A 347 -23.34 53.51 -142.55
CA GLN A 347 -22.26 53.74 -143.52
C GLN A 347 -22.07 52.59 -144.53
N TYR A 348 -22.61 51.40 -144.24
CA TYR A 348 -22.56 50.26 -145.16
C TYR A 348 -23.72 50.25 -146.15
N ASP A 349 -24.95 50.57 -145.72
CA ASP A 349 -26.13 50.57 -146.60
C ASP A 349 -26.01 51.61 -147.73
N ASP A 350 -25.46 52.79 -147.46
CA ASP A 350 -25.10 53.80 -148.47
C ASP A 350 -24.04 53.30 -149.49
N ARG A 351 -23.24 52.30 -149.12
CA ARG A 351 -22.15 51.74 -149.94
C ARG A 351 -22.56 50.49 -150.73
N VAL A 352 -23.61 49.79 -150.28
CA VAL A 352 -24.10 48.55 -150.89
C VAL A 352 -25.10 48.84 -152.01
N ASN A 353 -25.89 49.92 -151.92
CA ASN A 353 -26.82 50.33 -152.98
C ASN A 353 -26.09 50.60 -154.31
N ASP A 354 -24.95 51.30 -154.30
CA ASP A 354 -24.11 51.52 -155.49
C ASP A 354 -23.60 50.21 -156.12
N LEU A 355 -23.38 49.15 -155.32
CA LEU A 355 -22.76 47.90 -155.77
C LEU A 355 -23.75 46.79 -156.13
N GLN A 356 -25.00 46.83 -155.64
CA GLN A 356 -26.03 45.87 -156.05
C GLN A 356 -26.63 46.17 -157.43
N ALA A 357 -26.42 47.38 -157.97
CA ALA A 357 -26.75 47.70 -159.36
C ALA A 357 -25.96 46.84 -160.38
N ASP A 358 -24.68 46.57 -160.12
CA ASP A 358 -23.78 45.88 -161.06
C ASP A 358 -23.87 44.33 -161.01
N ARG A 359 -24.24 43.74 -159.86
CA ARG A 359 -23.91 42.31 -159.59
C ARG A 359 -25.00 41.28 -159.91
N GLN A 360 -26.15 41.64 -160.49
CA GLN A 360 -27.31 40.75 -160.58
C GLN A 360 -27.20 39.63 -161.67
N ALA A 361 -26.08 38.89 -161.67
CA ALA A 361 -25.68 37.88 -162.67
C ALA A 361 -24.78 36.59 -162.26
N TYR A 362 -24.71 35.89 -160.99
CA TYR A 362 -23.51 35.01 -160.40
C TYR A 362 -23.18 33.59 -159.51
N ILE A 363 -23.60 32.95 -158.31
CA ILE A 363 -22.71 31.97 -157.35
C ILE A 363 -23.17 30.63 -156.45
N ASN A 364 -22.31 29.77 -155.68
CA ASN A 364 -22.47 28.38 -154.90
C ASN A 364 -21.64 27.87 -153.54
N ASP A 365 -21.62 26.53 -153.02
CA ASP A 365 -21.38 25.88 -151.58
C ASP A 365 -20.77 24.35 -151.22
N LEU A 366 -20.51 23.78 -149.92
CA LEU A 366 -20.06 22.31 -149.45
C LEU A 366 -19.90 21.74 -147.87
N GLU A 367 -19.47 20.44 -147.46
CA GLU A 367 -19.44 19.70 -146.04
C GLU A 367 -18.52 18.35 -145.58
N ARG A 368 -18.44 17.82 -144.26
CA ARG A 368 -18.32 16.34 -143.58
C ARG A 368 -17.13 15.68 -142.61
N SER A 369 -17.29 14.62 -141.66
CA SER A 369 -16.25 13.85 -140.72
C SER A 369 -16.60 12.52 -139.75
N ASN A 370 -15.69 11.74 -138.97
CA ASN A 370 -15.88 10.48 -138.00
C ASN A 370 -14.70 9.81 -137.01
N GLN A 371 -14.84 8.82 -135.98
CA GLN A 371 -13.80 8.16 -134.97
C GLN A 371 -14.11 6.88 -133.92
N MET A 372 -13.17 6.00 -133.31
CA MET A 372 -13.31 4.92 -132.13
C MET A 372 -12.05 4.08 -131.42
N GLN A 373 -12.05 3.39 -130.17
CA GLN A 373 -10.91 2.51 -129.44
C GLN A 373 -11.09 1.52 -128.10
N GLY A 374 -10.10 0.67 -127.51
CA GLY A 374 -10.03 -0.20 -126.16
C GLY A 374 -8.82 -1.29 -125.83
N ARG A 375 -8.48 -2.19 -124.77
CA ARG A 375 -8.70 -2.68 -123.28
C ARG A 375 -7.91 -4.03 -122.67
N GLN A 376 -7.43 -4.33 -121.35
CA GLN A 376 -6.82 -5.68 -120.73
C GLN A 376 -6.33 -5.92 -119.14
N ASN A 377 -5.96 -7.14 -118.50
CA ASN A 377 -5.36 -7.47 -117.05
C ASN A 377 -4.92 -9.00 -116.47
N LYS A 378 -4.15 -9.33 -115.31
CA LYS A 378 -3.79 -10.73 -114.59
C LYS A 378 -3.00 -10.90 -113.13
N LEU A 379 -2.90 -12.08 -112.33
CA LEU A 379 -2.18 -12.37 -110.94
C LEU A 379 -1.76 -13.88 -110.31
N LEU A 380 -0.79 -14.09 -109.29
CA LEU A 380 -0.39 -15.05 -108.06
C LEU A 380 1.03 -14.59 -107.53
N THR A 381 1.56 -14.95 -106.32
CA THR A 381 2.87 -14.49 -105.72
C THR A 381 4.20 -14.84 -106.47
N THR A 382 5.28 -14.09 -106.13
CA THR A 382 6.74 -14.32 -106.41
C THR A 382 7.25 -14.34 -107.86
N LEU A 383 7.69 -13.18 -108.38
CA LEU A 383 8.59 -13.11 -109.56
C LEU A 383 9.48 -11.83 -109.67
N MET A 384 9.88 -11.19 -108.57
CA MET A 384 10.98 -10.19 -108.61
C MET A 384 11.96 -10.40 -107.45
N ILE A 385 12.57 -11.58 -107.45
CA ILE A 385 13.82 -11.86 -106.75
C ILE A 385 14.98 -11.40 -107.65
N ALA A 386 16.01 -10.78 -107.06
CA ALA A 386 17.37 -10.65 -107.59
C ALA A 386 17.60 -10.01 -108.99
N ILE A 387 16.72 -9.12 -109.47
CA ILE A 387 17.07 -8.19 -110.57
C ILE A 387 17.36 -6.81 -109.98
N GLY A 388 18.61 -6.36 -110.09
CA GLY A 388 19.13 -5.15 -109.43
C GLY A 388 20.57 -5.28 -108.89
N LEU A 389 21.13 -6.49 -108.92
CA LEU A 389 22.51 -6.80 -108.54
C LEU A 389 23.51 -6.26 -109.61
N VAL A 390 23.74 -4.94 -109.63
CA VAL A 390 24.66 -4.28 -110.59
C VAL A 390 25.52 -3.19 -109.94
N MET A 391 24.93 -2.22 -109.21
CA MET A 391 25.68 -1.04 -108.74
C MET A 391 26.43 -1.33 -107.44
N LEU A 392 27.66 -1.84 -107.61
CA LEU A 392 28.69 -1.97 -106.59
C LEU A 392 29.03 -0.62 -105.92
N GLY A 393 29.50 -0.69 -104.67
CA GLY A 393 29.84 0.49 -103.88
C GLY A 393 31.04 1.26 -104.44
N ALA A 394 30.85 2.55 -104.67
CA ALA A 394 31.89 3.55 -104.88
C ALA A 394 31.43 4.89 -104.29
N GLY A 395 32.36 5.74 -103.83
CA GLY A 395 32.05 7.14 -103.49
C GLY A 395 31.68 7.45 -102.03
N PHE A 396 32.42 6.91 -101.05
CA PHE A 396 32.57 7.61 -99.77
C PHE A 396 33.58 8.76 -99.96
N ILE A 397 33.18 10.03 -99.75
CA ILE A 397 33.99 11.20 -99.35
C ILE A 397 33.14 12.49 -99.53
N ALA A 398 33.23 13.40 -98.55
CA ALA A 398 32.67 14.77 -98.52
C ALA A 398 31.13 14.91 -98.69
N GLY A 399 30.35 15.48 -97.77
CA GLY A 399 30.66 16.02 -96.44
C GLY A 399 30.34 17.52 -96.32
N ALA A 400 29.82 17.89 -95.14
CA ALA A 400 29.27 19.21 -94.77
C ALA A 400 27.94 19.61 -95.43
N ILE A 401 27.24 20.55 -94.78
CA ILE A 401 26.01 21.25 -95.19
C ILE A 401 24.74 20.37 -95.19
N LEU A 402 23.72 20.62 -94.35
CA LEU A 402 23.62 21.42 -93.12
C LEU A 402 22.29 21.04 -92.40
N LEU A 403 22.29 21.11 -91.06
CA LEU A 403 21.15 21.12 -90.11
C LEU A 403 19.80 20.54 -90.61
#